data_AF-A0A6G4LGW2-F1
#
_entry.id   AF-A0A6G4LGW2-F1
#
_cell.length_a   1.000
_cell.length_b   1.000
_cell.length_c   1.000
_cell.angle_alpha   90.00
_cell.angle_beta   90.00
_cell.angle_gamma   90.00
#
_symmetry.space_group_name_H-M   'P 1'
#
loop_
_entity.id
_entity.type
_entity.pdbx_description
1 polymer ?
#
loop_
_entity_poly.entity_id
_entity_poly.type
_entity_poly.pdbx_seq_one_letter_code
_entity_poly.pdbx_strand_id
1 'polypeptide(L)' 'MNHLPITKHGCTLSEVGESRLLRIAQASEFLAEILSMPVMSGTKTISAEGAAALMACIAEQLEGVVKETSTMKGESDAR' A
#
# COMPACT_ATOMS: atom_id res chain seq x y z
N MET A 1 -14.35 -23.66 -13.87
CA MET A 1 -13.44 -22.70 -13.20
C MET A 1 -12.97 -21.74 -14.27
N ASN A 2 -13.46 -20.50 -14.25
CA ASN A 2 -13.07 -19.49 -15.23
C ASN A 2 -11.66 -19.03 -14.89
N HIS A 3 -10.69 -19.46 -15.68
CA HIS A 3 -9.33 -18.94 -15.64
C HIS A 3 -9.38 -17.48 -16.11
N LEU A 4 -9.37 -16.55 -15.16
CA LEU A 4 -9.06 -15.15 -15.47
C LEU A 4 -7.66 -15.16 -16.09
N PRO A 5 -7.48 -14.61 -17.30
CA PRO A 5 -6.16 -14.52 -17.88
C PRO A 5 -5.34 -13.59 -16.99
N ILE A 6 -4.39 -14.14 -16.24
CA ILE A 6 -3.34 -13.35 -15.59
C ILE A 6 -2.43 -12.89 -16.72
N THR A 7 -2.90 -11.88 -17.44
CA THR A 7 -2.06 -11.14 -18.38
C THR A 7 -0.92 -10.54 -17.57
N LYS A 8 0.32 -10.91 -17.91
CA LYS A 8 1.56 -10.37 -17.34
C LYS A 8 1.74 -8.88 -17.69
N HIS A 9 0.87 -8.02 -17.18
CA HIS A 9 1.08 -6.59 -17.18
C HIS A 9 1.93 -6.28 -15.95
N GLY A 10 3.25 -6.48 -16.08
CA GLY A 10 4.17 -5.85 -15.14
C GLY A 10 3.88 -4.35 -15.20
N CYS A 11 3.55 -3.76 -14.06
CA CYS A 11 3.43 -2.32 -13.97
C CYS A 11 4.81 -1.78 -13.63
N THR A 12 5.36 -0.95 -14.49
CA THR A 12 6.52 -0.13 -14.13
C THR A 12 6.03 1.02 -13.26
N LEU A 13 6.80 1.42 -12.25
CA LEU A 13 6.57 2.66 -11.53
C LEU A 13 7.74 3.59 -11.86
N SER A 14 7.50 4.89 -11.84
CA SER A 14 8.59 5.87 -11.74
C SER A 14 9.31 5.71 -10.40
N GLU A 15 10.51 6.26 -10.29
CA GLU A 15 11.26 6.30 -9.03
C GLU A 15 10.42 6.89 -7.88
N VAL A 16 9.56 7.87 -8.17
CA VAL A 16 8.65 8.47 -7.19
C VAL A 16 7.58 7.47 -6.77
N GLY A 17 6.98 6.74 -7.72
CA GLY A 17 5.99 5.70 -7.46
C GLY A 17 6.58 4.53 -6.65
N GLU A 18 7.78 4.09 -7.00
CA GLU A 18 8.52 3.06 -6.25
C GLU A 18 8.83 3.53 -4.82
N SER A 19 9.29 4.77 -4.66
CA SER A 19 9.57 5.36 -3.35
C SER A 19 8.32 5.45 -2.47
N ARG A 20 7.17 5.82 -3.05
CA ARG A 20 5.88 5.82 -2.34
C ARG A 20 5.49 4.42 -1.91
N LEU A 21 5.56 3.44 -2.81
CA LEU A 21 5.23 2.05 -2.51
C LEU A 21 6.12 1.47 -1.41
N LEU A 22 7.42 1.76 -1.44
CA LEU A 22 8.37 1.33 -0.42
C LEU A 22 8.01 1.92 0.96
N ARG A 23 7.68 3.21 1.04
CA ARG A 23 7.28 3.84 2.30
C ARG A 23 6.00 3.23 2.87
N ILE A 24 5.02 2.92 2.02
CA ILE A 24 3.78 2.25 2.43
C ILE A 24 4.09 0.88 3.03
N ALA A 25 4.95 0.09 2.37
CA ALA A 25 5.35 -1.22 2.84
C ALA A 25 6.03 -1.14 4.22
N GLN A 26 6.99 -0.22 4.38
CA GLN A 26 7.69 0.00 5.65
C GLN A 26 6.76 0.47 6.77
N ALA A 27 5.85 1.41 6.49
CA ALA A 27 4.89 1.88 7.49
C ALA A 27 3.92 0.77 7.91
N SER A 28 3.52 -0.09 6.96
CA SER A 28 2.64 -1.23 7.21
C SER A 28 3.34 -2.31 8.03
N GLU A 29 4.60 -2.60 7.72
CA GLU A 29 5.45 -3.52 8.49
C GLU A 29 5.62 -3.03 9.93
N PHE A 30 6.00 -1.76 10.12
CA PHE A 30 6.11 -1.15 11.45
C PHE A 30 4.81 -1.24 12.25
N LEU A 31 3.67 -0.96 11.61
CA LEU A 31 2.37 -1.09 12.26
C LEU A 31 2.08 -2.55 12.64
N ALA A 32 2.40 -3.51 11.76
CA ALA A 32 2.24 -4.93 12.03
C ALA A 32 3.12 -5.39 13.20
N GLU A 33 4.36 -4.92 13.30
CA GLU A 33 5.25 -5.18 14.43
C GLU A 33 4.66 -4.65 15.74
N ILE A 34 4.25 -3.37 15.75
CA ILE A 34 3.59 -2.76 16.91
C ILE A 34 2.41 -3.60 17.33
N LEU A 35 1.55 -4.02 16.40
CA LEU A 35 0.34 -4.80 16.69
C LEU A 35 0.66 -6.24 17.13
N SER A 36 1.78 -6.80 16.69
CA SER A 36 2.18 -8.18 17.03
C SER A 36 2.89 -8.32 18.37
N MET A 37 3.35 -7.22 18.99
CA MET A 37 4.02 -7.30 20.30
C MET A 37 3.14 -8.00 21.36
N PRO A 38 3.65 -9.05 22.03
CA PRO A 38 2.88 -9.76 23.04
C PRO A 38 2.61 -8.87 24.25
N VAL A 39 1.42 -8.98 24.81
CA VAL A 39 1.07 -8.28 26.06
C VAL A 39 1.28 -9.26 27.22
N MET A 40 2.21 -8.93 28.11
CA MET A 40 2.54 -9.76 29.28
C MET A 40 1.40 -9.79 30.32
N SER A 41 0.55 -8.76 30.36
CA SER A 41 -0.71 -8.71 31.13
C SER A 41 -1.57 -7.51 30.68
N GLY A 42 -2.89 -7.69 30.58
CA GLY A 42 -3.86 -6.63 30.20
C GLY A 42 -4.22 -6.59 28.71
N THR A 43 -5.01 -5.58 28.31
CA THR A 43 -5.41 -5.33 26.92
C THR A 43 -4.44 -4.39 26.22
N LYS A 44 -4.03 -4.75 25.00
CA LYS A 44 -3.29 -3.85 24.12
C LYS A 44 -4.18 -2.70 23.67
N THR A 45 -3.78 -1.47 23.93
CA THR A 45 -4.48 -0.29 23.45
C THR A 45 -3.59 0.50 22.50
N ILE A 46 -4.13 0.87 21.34
CA ILE A 46 -3.51 1.84 20.44
C ILE A 46 -4.37 3.10 20.41
N SER A 47 -3.76 4.25 20.15
CA SER A 47 -4.51 5.48 19.93
C SER A 47 -5.40 5.35 18.69
N ALA A 48 -6.70 5.53 18.84
CA ALA A 48 -7.64 5.51 17.72
C ALA A 48 -7.35 6.63 16.72
N GLU A 49 -7.02 7.82 17.21
CA GLU A 49 -6.62 8.97 16.38
C GLU A 49 -5.31 8.68 15.65
N GLY A 50 -4.31 8.15 16.36
CA GLY A 50 -3.03 7.79 15.75
C GLY A 50 -3.17 6.70 14.68
N ALA A 51 -3.96 5.67 14.96
CA ALA A 51 -4.25 4.62 14.00
C ALA A 51 -4.98 5.16 12.76
N ALA A 52 -5.98 6.01 12.96
CA ALA A 52 -6.71 6.64 11.85
C ALA A 52 -5.79 7.54 11.01
N ALA A 53 -4.93 8.35 11.64
CA ALA A 53 -4.00 9.23 10.95
C ALA A 53 -2.99 8.43 10.10
N LEU A 54 -2.44 7.34 10.66
CA LEU A 54 -1.54 6.44 9.93
C LEU A 54 -2.24 5.77 8.75
N MET A 55 -3.44 5.24 8.95
CA MET A 55 -4.21 4.59 7.88
C MET A 55 -4.60 5.57 6.78
N ALA A 56 -4.99 6.80 7.13
CA ALA A 56 -5.28 7.86 6.16
C ALA A 56 -4.03 8.22 5.34
N CYS A 57 -2.87 8.33 5.98
CA CYS A 57 -1.59 8.58 5.31
C CYS A 57 -1.23 7.44 4.34
N ILE A 58 -1.33 6.18 4.79
CA ILE A 58 -1.08 4.99 3.93
C ILE A 58 -2.03 5.01 2.73
N ALA A 59 -3.32 5.28 2.94
CA ALA A 59 -4.32 5.33 1.88
C ALA A 59 -4.01 6.42 0.84
N GLU A 60 -3.64 7.62 1.27
CA GLU A 60 -3.25 8.72 0.38
C GLU A 60 -2.03 8.35 -0.48
N GLN A 61 -0.98 7.78 0.14
CA GLN A 61 0.21 7.36 -0.60
C GLN A 61 -0.14 6.25 -1.60
N LEU A 62 -0.99 5.30 -1.20
CA LEU A 62 -1.41 4.18 -2.05
C LEU A 62 -2.24 4.64 -3.25
N GLU A 63 -3.13 5.62 -3.05
CA GLU A 63 -3.88 6.24 -4.14
C GLU A 63 -2.94 6.85 -5.18
N GLY A 64 -1.85 7.48 -4.74
CA GLY A 64 -0.80 8.00 -5.62
C GLY A 64 -0.17 6.92 -6.49
N VAL A 65 0.15 5.76 -5.92
CA VAL A 65 0.70 4.60 -6.65
C VAL A 65 -0.33 4.06 -7.65
N VAL A 66 -1.59 3.87 -7.23
CA VAL A 66 -2.66 3.34 -8.08
C VAL A 66 -2.95 4.25 -9.28
N LYS A 67 -2.93 5.58 -9.10
CA LYS A 67 -3.11 6.54 -10.19
C LYS A 67 -2.02 6.41 -11.24
N GLU A 68 -0.78 6.22 -10.81
CA GLU A 68 0.37 6.05 -11.71
C GLU A 68 0.28 4.75 -12.49
N THR A 69 -0.01 3.63 -11.82
CA THR A 69 -0.19 2.33 -12.47
C THR A 69 -1.36 2.30 -13.45
N SER A 70 -2.41 3.09 -13.17
CA SER A 70 -3.59 3.22 -14.05
C SER A 70 -3.33 4.14 -15.25
N THR A 71 -2.52 5.19 -15.09
CA THR A 71 -2.17 6.12 -16.17
C THR A 71 -1.29 5.44 -17.21
N MET A 72 -0.34 4.61 -16.79
CA MET A 72 0.52 3.84 -17.70
C MET A 72 -0.25 2.82 -18.55
N LYS A 73 -1.40 2.33 -18.08
CA LYS A 73 -2.26 1.45 -18.87
C LYS A 73 -2.89 2.17 -20.09
N GLY A 74 -3.02 3.49 -20.04
CA GLY A 74 -3.63 4.29 -21.11
C GLY A 74 -2.71 4.68 -22.27
N GLU A 75 -1.39 4.72 -22.06
CA GLU A 75 -0.42 5.04 -23.15
C GLU A 75 -0.13 3.86 -24.07
N SER A 76 -0.37 2.62 -23.62
CA SER A 76 -0.16 1.43 -24.45
C SER A 76 -1.24 1.20 -25.52
N ASP A 77 -2.40 1.86 -25.41
CA ASP A 77 -3.53 1.73 -26.35
C ASP A 77 -3.56 2.83 -27.43
N ALA A 78 -2.55 3.71 -27.49
CA ALA A 78 -2.46 4.79 -28.47
C ALA A 78 -1.55 4.47 -29.68
N ARG A 79 -1.51 3.21 -30.14
CA ARG A 79 -0.83 2.80 -31.38
C ARG A 79 -1.79 2.56 -32.52
#